data_AF-A0A2U2Z120-F1
#
_entry.id   AF-A0A2U2Z120-F1
#
_cell.length_a   1.000
_cell.length_b   1.000
_cell.length_c   1.000
_cell.angle_alpha   90.00
_cell.angle_beta   90.00
_cell.angle_gamma   90.00
#
_symmetry.space_group_name_H-M   'P 1'
#
loop_
_entity.id
_entity.type
_entity.pdbx_description
1 polymer ?
#
loop_
_entity_poly.entity_id
_entity_poly.type
_entity_poly.pdbx_seq_one_letter_code
_entity_poly.pdbx_strand_id
1 'polypeptide(L)'
;MPGDFPHWRTVHTIFTRWWQDGSVDAIHNDLRDEVRRSEGRDTDPTAAIIDSQSVRAAETVGADSRGYDAGKKVAGRKRHVIVDTIGLLLVVMVTSASVQDRDGARAALAHLRGLFESIRLVWADGGYAGKLVTWARKKLRLTIEIVKRTDDVKGFVVLPRRWVVERTLSWIFQRRRCVRDYERLPEHHEAMVKWSMIMLMSRRLAGTKDAKHRK
;
A
#
# COMPACT_ATOMS: atom_id res chain seq x y z
N MET A 1 -7.82 -0.14 -26.63
CA MET A 1 -6.36 -0.05 -26.40
C MET A 1 -5.76 0.59 -27.65
N PRO A 2 -4.68 1.39 -27.59
CA PRO A 2 -4.04 1.92 -28.80
C PRO A 2 -3.64 0.78 -29.75
N GLY A 3 -3.60 1.05 -31.06
CA GLY A 3 -3.39 0.03 -32.10
C GLY A 3 -2.05 -0.70 -32.02
N ASP A 4 -1.04 -0.07 -31.43
CA ASP A 4 0.34 -0.62 -31.34
C ASP A 4 0.52 -1.66 -30.23
N PHE A 5 -0.53 -1.95 -29.47
CA PHE A 5 -0.50 -2.94 -28.40
C PHE A 5 -1.23 -4.22 -28.80
N PRO A 6 -0.86 -5.38 -28.21
CA PRO A 6 -1.63 -6.61 -28.38
C PRO A 6 -3.10 -6.40 -28.03
N HIS A 7 -3.98 -7.20 -28.64
CA HIS A 7 -5.41 -7.14 -28.37
C HIS A 7 -5.68 -7.19 -26.86
N TRP A 8 -6.61 -6.34 -26.38
CA TRP A 8 -6.79 -6.09 -24.94
C TRP A 8 -7.07 -7.36 -24.13
N ARG A 9 -7.74 -8.35 -24.73
CA ARG A 9 -7.99 -9.66 -24.10
C ARG A 9 -6.70 -10.38 -23.76
N THR A 10 -5.73 -10.40 -24.67
CA THR A 10 -4.42 -11.03 -24.44
C THR A 10 -3.69 -10.37 -23.29
N VAL A 11 -3.67 -9.03 -23.28
CA VAL A 11 -3.06 -8.25 -22.19
C VAL A 11 -3.74 -8.53 -20.85
N HIS A 12 -5.07 -8.55 -20.83
CA HIS A 12 -5.83 -8.87 -19.62
C HIS A 12 -5.60 -10.31 -19.15
N THR A 13 -5.57 -11.29 -20.06
CA THR A 13 -5.28 -12.70 -19.72
C THR A 13 -3.91 -12.85 -19.08
N ILE A 14 -2.88 -12.21 -19.63
CA ILE A 14 -1.53 -12.23 -19.05
C ILE A 14 -1.55 -11.57 -17.67
N PHE A 15 -2.17 -10.40 -17.53
CA PHE A 15 -2.29 -9.71 -16.25
C PHE A 15 -2.98 -10.58 -15.18
N THR A 16 -4.12 -11.20 -15.52
CA THR A 16 -4.84 -12.08 -14.61
C THR A 16 -4.01 -13.29 -14.22
N ARG A 17 -3.28 -13.91 -15.17
CA ARG A 17 -2.38 -15.02 -14.88
C ARG A 17 -1.29 -14.63 -13.88
N TRP A 18 -0.59 -13.52 -14.15
CA TRP A 18 0.51 -13.04 -13.32
C TRP A 18 0.08 -12.62 -11.92
N TRP A 19 -1.16 -12.14 -11.80
CA TRP A 19 -1.75 -11.89 -10.50
C TRP A 19 -2.03 -13.21 -9.76
N GLN A 20 -2.71 -14.16 -10.42
CA GLN A 20 -3.14 -15.42 -9.82
C GLN A 20 -1.98 -16.33 -9.41
N ASP A 21 -0.91 -16.37 -10.20
CA ASP A 21 0.27 -17.21 -9.94
C ASP A 21 1.31 -16.56 -9.01
N GLY A 22 1.05 -15.32 -8.54
CA GLY A 22 1.94 -14.60 -7.64
C GLY A 22 3.15 -13.93 -8.32
N SER A 23 3.25 -13.95 -9.65
CA SER A 23 4.36 -13.30 -10.38
C SER A 23 4.48 -11.81 -10.05
N VAL A 24 3.35 -11.10 -9.90
CA VAL A 24 3.36 -9.68 -9.53
C VAL A 24 3.99 -9.47 -8.14
N ASP A 25 3.69 -10.36 -7.19
CA ASP A 25 4.27 -10.31 -5.85
C ASP A 25 5.76 -10.63 -5.83
N ALA A 26 6.19 -11.64 -6.58
CA ALA A 26 7.60 -11.99 -6.72
C ALA A 26 8.42 -10.82 -7.27
N ILE A 27 8.01 -10.25 -8.41
CA ILE A 27 8.69 -9.09 -9.03
C ILE A 27 8.72 -7.91 -8.06
N HIS A 28 7.61 -7.63 -7.39
CA HIS A 28 7.53 -6.56 -6.41
C HIS A 28 8.51 -6.75 -5.25
N ASN A 29 8.55 -7.95 -4.67
CA ASN A 29 9.40 -8.26 -3.52
C ASN A 29 10.88 -8.22 -3.88
N ASP A 30 11.28 -8.78 -5.03
CA ASP A 30 12.67 -8.75 -5.49
C ASP A 30 13.17 -7.31 -5.69
N LEU A 31 12.34 -6.46 -6.32
CA LEU A 31 12.67 -5.05 -6.51
C LEU A 31 12.71 -4.27 -5.19
N ARG A 32 11.82 -4.58 -4.24
CA ARG A 32 11.85 -3.97 -2.91
C ARG A 32 13.15 -4.29 -2.21
N ASP A 33 13.52 -5.57 -2.19
CA ASP A 33 14.71 -6.04 -1.50
C ASP A 33 15.98 -5.40 -2.10
N GLU A 34 16.05 -5.29 -3.42
CA GLU A 34 17.17 -4.62 -4.10
C GLU A 34 17.22 -3.11 -3.81
N VAL A 35 16.07 -2.42 -3.79
CA VAL A 35 16.03 -1.01 -3.37
C VAL A 35 16.50 -0.86 -1.93
N ARG A 36 16.04 -1.73 -1.01
CA ARG A 36 16.46 -1.69 0.40
C ARG A 36 17.96 -1.86 0.54
N ARG A 37 18.57 -2.83 -0.15
CA ARG A 37 20.04 -3.00 -0.17
C ARG A 37 20.75 -1.76 -0.71
N SER A 38 20.24 -1.17 -1.80
CA SER A 38 20.83 0.03 -2.40
C SER A 38 20.82 1.25 -1.46
N GLU A 39 19.85 1.29 -0.54
CA GLU A 39 19.69 2.32 0.51
C GLU A 39 20.38 1.93 1.83
N GLY A 40 21.21 0.88 1.83
CA GLY A 40 21.94 0.42 3.02
C GLY A 40 21.03 -0.15 4.12
N ARG A 41 19.88 -0.71 3.75
CA ARG A 41 18.92 -1.35 4.67
C ARG A 41 18.91 -2.86 4.49
N ASP A 42 18.67 -3.58 5.59
CA ASP A 42 18.35 -5.01 5.56
C ASP A 42 17.09 -5.25 4.71
N THR A 43 17.04 -6.35 3.94
CA THR A 43 15.86 -6.71 3.15
C THR A 43 14.62 -6.97 4.03
N ASP A 44 14.82 -7.45 5.26
CA ASP A 44 13.74 -7.74 6.20
C ASP A 44 13.50 -6.53 7.16
N PRO A 45 12.41 -5.75 6.97
CA PRO A 45 12.15 -4.56 7.77
C PRO A 45 11.71 -4.89 9.20
N THR A 46 12.22 -4.19 10.20
CA THR A 46 11.82 -4.40 11.61
C THR A 46 10.66 -3.52 12.07
N ALA A 47 10.28 -2.52 11.27
CA ALA A 47 9.19 -1.60 11.56
C ALA A 47 8.44 -1.18 10.30
N ALA A 48 7.15 -0.87 10.46
CA ALA A 48 6.26 -0.50 9.37
C ALA A 48 5.33 0.64 9.76
N ILE A 49 4.65 1.21 8.77
CA ILE A 49 3.69 2.30 8.94
C ILE A 49 2.43 1.93 8.16
N ILE A 50 1.25 2.08 8.79
CA ILE A 50 -0.04 1.79 8.17
C ILE A 50 -0.88 3.05 8.02
N ASP A 51 -1.52 3.18 6.87
CA ASP A 51 -2.56 4.18 6.62
C ASP A 51 -3.59 3.68 5.59
N SER A 52 -4.73 4.36 5.49
CA SER A 52 -5.82 4.04 4.59
C SER A 52 -6.12 5.17 3.61
N GLN A 53 -6.42 4.82 2.37
CA GLN A 53 -6.89 5.76 1.35
C GLN A 53 -8.18 5.28 0.71
N SER A 54 -9.25 6.06 0.88
CA SER A 54 -10.51 5.85 0.17
C SER A 54 -10.40 6.47 -1.23
N VAL A 55 -10.75 5.69 -2.25
CA VAL A 55 -10.75 6.11 -3.64
C VAL A 55 -12.13 5.91 -4.25
N ARG A 56 -12.49 6.83 -5.13
CA ARG A 56 -13.75 6.71 -5.87
C ARG A 56 -13.70 5.45 -6.73
N ALA A 57 -14.84 4.79 -6.88
CA ALA A 57 -15.00 3.68 -7.81
C ALA A 57 -15.61 4.16 -9.13
N ALA A 58 -15.22 3.54 -10.24
CA ALA A 58 -15.88 3.68 -11.53
C ALA A 58 -17.18 2.85 -11.57
N GLU A 59 -17.99 3.06 -12.61
CA GLU A 59 -19.23 2.28 -12.85
C GLU A 59 -18.98 0.78 -13.05
N THR A 60 -17.78 0.42 -13.48
CA THR A 60 -17.36 -0.98 -13.70
C THR A 60 -17.17 -1.76 -12.41
N VAL A 61 -17.08 -1.08 -11.26
CA VAL A 61 -16.88 -1.69 -9.95
C VAL A 61 -18.22 -2.15 -9.38
N GLY A 62 -18.31 -3.43 -9.01
CA GLY A 62 -19.52 -4.03 -8.48
C GLY A 62 -20.04 -3.35 -7.21
N ALA A 63 -21.36 -3.31 -7.05
CA ALA A 63 -22.02 -2.73 -5.87
C ALA A 63 -21.73 -3.53 -4.58
N ASP A 64 -21.47 -4.83 -4.73
CA ASP A 64 -21.11 -5.78 -3.68
C ASP A 64 -19.75 -5.52 -3.03
N SER A 65 -18.86 -4.85 -3.75
CA SER A 65 -17.45 -4.66 -3.38
C SER A 65 -17.05 -3.20 -3.22
N ARG A 66 -18.01 -2.26 -3.33
CA ARG A 66 -17.83 -0.82 -3.06
C ARG A 66 -18.76 -0.37 -1.93
N GLY A 67 -18.47 0.79 -1.36
CA GLY A 67 -19.25 1.37 -0.27
C GLY A 67 -19.05 2.87 -0.16
N TYR A 68 -19.52 3.45 0.93
CA TYR A 68 -19.41 4.88 1.17
C TYR A 68 -18.63 5.17 2.45
N ASP A 69 -17.53 5.91 2.30
CA ASP A 69 -16.79 6.48 3.41
C ASP A 69 -17.41 7.82 3.78
N ALA A 70 -18.18 7.86 4.88
CA ALA A 70 -18.85 9.06 5.34
C ALA A 70 -17.87 10.16 5.79
N GLY A 71 -16.72 9.79 6.37
CA GLY A 71 -15.73 10.74 6.85
C GLY A 71 -15.00 11.44 5.69
N LYS A 72 -14.69 10.70 4.62
CA LYS A 72 -14.01 11.24 3.43
C LYS A 72 -14.99 11.67 2.33
N LYS A 73 -16.29 11.37 2.48
CA LYS A 73 -17.35 11.56 1.47
C LYS A 73 -17.00 10.92 0.12
N VAL A 74 -16.49 9.68 0.17
CA VAL A 74 -16.02 8.93 -1.01
C VAL A 74 -16.88 7.69 -1.21
N ALA A 75 -17.52 7.59 -2.37
CA ALA A 75 -18.16 6.36 -2.84
C ALA A 75 -17.15 5.52 -3.63
N GLY A 76 -16.72 4.38 -3.08
CA GLY A 76 -15.82 3.47 -3.76
C GLY A 76 -15.20 2.41 -2.85
N ARG A 77 -13.88 2.23 -2.97
CA ARG A 77 -13.11 1.27 -2.18
C ARG A 77 -12.06 1.97 -1.33
N LYS A 78 -11.56 1.29 -0.31
CA LYS A 78 -10.51 1.76 0.59
C LYS A 78 -9.31 0.84 0.49
N ARG A 79 -8.13 1.45 0.36
CA ARG A 79 -6.83 0.77 0.31
C ARG A 79 -6.21 0.88 1.68
N HIS A 80 -5.98 -0.23 2.35
CA HIS A 80 -5.17 -0.31 3.56
C HIS A 80 -3.75 -0.63 3.13
N VAL A 81 -2.83 0.30 3.36
CA VAL A 81 -1.46 0.23 2.86
C VAL A 81 -0.51 0.21 4.05
N ILE A 82 0.36 -0.80 4.06
CA ILE A 82 1.45 -0.94 5.02
C ILE A 82 2.76 -0.80 4.26
N VAL A 83 3.61 0.11 4.70
CA VAL A 83 4.93 0.36 4.12
C VAL A 83 6.03 0.21 5.16
N ASP A 84 7.26 -0.01 4.72
CA ASP A 84 8.43 0.06 5.58
C ASP A 84 8.82 1.50 5.95
N THR A 85 9.89 1.65 6.72
CA THR A 85 10.41 2.95 7.16
C THR A 85 10.92 3.88 6.05
N ILE A 86 11.13 3.39 4.83
CA ILE A 86 11.56 4.18 3.67
C ILE A 86 10.43 4.41 2.65
N GLY A 87 9.25 3.82 2.90
CA GLY A 87 8.05 3.97 2.07
C GLY A 87 7.94 2.96 0.94
N LEU A 88 8.57 1.80 1.06
CA LEU A 88 8.31 0.69 0.15
C LEU A 88 7.14 -0.15 0.66
N LEU A 89 6.29 -0.58 -0.27
CA LEU A 89 5.08 -1.31 0.03
C LEU A 89 5.42 -2.69 0.62
N LEU A 90 4.71 -3.07 1.68
CA LEU A 90 4.78 -4.39 2.30
C LEU A 90 3.48 -5.15 2.13
N VAL A 91 2.36 -4.47 2.40
CA VAL A 91 1.01 -5.03 2.24
C VAL A 91 0.10 -3.96 1.64
N VAL A 92 -0.72 -4.36 0.68
CA VAL A 92 -1.90 -3.63 0.25
C VAL A 92 -3.10 -4.57 0.41
N MET A 93 -4.20 -4.05 0.95
CA MET A 93 -5.48 -4.73 1.02
C MET A 93 -6.59 -3.77 0.60
N VAL A 94 -7.49 -4.21 -0.27
CA VAL A 94 -8.57 -3.38 -0.81
C VAL A 94 -9.91 -3.88 -0.28
N THR A 95 -10.64 -2.99 0.39
CA THR A 95 -11.96 -3.29 0.94
C THR A 95 -13.00 -2.31 0.42
N SER A 96 -14.28 -2.58 0.68
CA SER A 96 -15.33 -1.57 0.52
C SER A 96 -15.00 -0.31 1.34
N ALA A 97 -15.34 0.88 0.84
CA ALA A 97 -15.02 2.14 1.52
C ALA A 97 -15.79 2.35 2.85
N SER A 98 -16.88 1.61 3.08
CA SER A 98 -17.61 1.63 4.35
C SER A 98 -16.87 0.91 5.49
N VAL A 99 -15.89 0.07 5.16
CA VAL A 99 -15.07 -0.63 6.16
C VAL A 99 -14.24 0.40 6.94
N GLN A 100 -14.30 0.33 8.27
CA GLN A 100 -13.53 1.22 9.12
C GLN A 100 -12.04 0.85 9.08
N ASP A 101 -11.19 1.85 9.23
CA ASP A 101 -9.73 1.70 9.15
C ASP A 101 -9.22 0.67 10.16
N ARG A 102 -9.80 0.65 11.37
CA ARG A 102 -9.49 -0.33 12.41
C ARG A 102 -9.78 -1.79 12.01
N ASP A 103 -10.86 -2.00 11.25
CA ASP A 103 -11.33 -3.35 10.88
C ASP A 103 -10.52 -3.88 9.70
N GLY A 104 -10.28 -3.03 8.70
CA GLY A 104 -9.38 -3.35 7.58
C GLY A 104 -7.93 -3.56 8.04
N ALA A 105 -7.44 -2.73 8.97
CA ALA A 105 -6.11 -2.90 9.55
C ALA A 105 -5.92 -4.24 10.26
N ARG A 106 -6.95 -4.76 10.92
CA ARG A 106 -6.86 -6.06 11.58
C ARG A 106 -6.44 -7.16 10.61
N ALA A 107 -7.08 -7.20 9.43
CA ALA A 107 -6.76 -8.16 8.39
C ALA A 107 -5.40 -7.86 7.73
N ALA A 108 -5.12 -6.59 7.42
CA ALA A 108 -3.84 -6.19 6.83
C ALA A 108 -2.63 -6.50 7.75
N LEU A 109 -2.77 -6.32 9.07
CA LEU A 109 -1.73 -6.63 10.06
C LEU A 109 -1.55 -8.14 10.24
N ALA A 110 -2.62 -8.93 10.16
CA ALA A 110 -2.50 -10.38 10.18
C ALA A 110 -1.70 -10.87 8.95
N HIS A 111 -1.97 -10.30 7.78
CA HIS A 111 -1.21 -10.59 6.57
C HIS A 111 0.25 -10.15 6.70
N LEU A 112 0.51 -8.93 7.19
CA LEU A 112 1.85 -8.44 7.48
C LEU A 112 2.64 -9.42 8.36
N ARG A 113 2.00 -9.94 9.40
CA ARG A 113 2.61 -10.87 10.35
C ARG A 113 2.96 -12.22 9.74
N GLY A 114 2.17 -12.67 8.76
CA GLY A 114 2.45 -13.90 8.01
C GLY A 114 3.60 -13.76 7.01
N LEU A 115 3.87 -12.53 6.54
CA LEU A 115 4.94 -12.25 5.57
C LEU A 115 6.26 -11.83 6.22
N PHE A 116 6.21 -11.07 7.31
CA PHE A 116 7.38 -10.42 7.90
C PHE A 116 7.49 -10.73 9.37
N GLU A 117 8.39 -11.66 9.69
CA GLU A 117 8.51 -12.07 11.07
C GLU A 117 9.28 -11.09 11.97
N SER A 118 10.15 -10.31 11.35
CA SER A 118 11.02 -9.30 11.96
C SER A 118 10.27 -8.05 12.43
N ILE A 119 9.12 -7.71 11.82
CA ILE A 119 8.38 -6.51 12.19
C ILE A 119 7.85 -6.63 13.61
N ARG A 120 8.26 -5.68 14.47
CA ARG A 120 7.79 -5.58 15.87
C ARG A 120 7.00 -4.31 16.14
N LEU A 121 7.22 -3.26 15.36
CA LEU A 121 6.64 -1.94 15.55
C LEU A 121 5.87 -1.49 14.31
N VAL A 122 4.65 -1.02 14.50
CA VAL A 122 3.84 -0.40 13.45
C VAL A 122 3.36 0.98 13.91
N TRP A 123 3.71 2.03 13.17
CA TRP A 123 3.14 3.36 13.41
C TRP A 123 1.81 3.51 12.68
N ALA A 124 0.83 4.10 13.36
CA ALA A 124 -0.49 4.38 12.81
C ALA A 124 -1.04 5.69 13.38
N ASP A 125 -2.09 6.23 12.77
CA ASP A 125 -2.73 7.43 13.30
C ASP A 125 -3.85 7.16 14.32
N GLY A 126 -4.47 8.23 14.81
CA GLY A 126 -5.55 8.16 15.80
C GLY A 126 -6.74 7.29 15.38
N GLY A 127 -6.98 7.09 14.08
CA GLY A 127 -8.06 6.24 13.56
C GLY A 127 -7.87 4.75 13.86
N TYR A 128 -6.64 4.33 14.19
CA TYR A 128 -6.29 2.94 14.48
C TYR A 128 -6.24 2.62 15.99
N ALA A 129 -6.56 3.59 16.84
CA ALA A 129 -6.54 3.42 18.29
C ALA A 129 -7.61 2.43 18.81
N GLY A 130 -7.49 2.05 20.07
CA GLY A 130 -8.48 1.22 20.78
C GLY A 130 -8.20 -0.28 20.69
N LYS A 131 -9.25 -1.09 20.47
CA LYS A 131 -9.19 -2.57 20.57
C LYS A 131 -8.16 -3.20 19.62
N LEU A 132 -7.88 -2.56 18.48
CA LEU A 132 -6.88 -3.03 17.51
C LEU A 132 -5.48 -3.12 18.12
N VAL A 133 -5.06 -2.10 18.89
CA VAL A 133 -3.74 -2.04 19.53
C VAL A 133 -3.56 -3.21 20.50
N THR A 134 -4.54 -3.44 21.36
CA THR A 134 -4.52 -4.56 22.31
C THR A 134 -4.54 -5.91 21.60
N TRP A 135 -5.33 -6.04 20.53
CA TRP A 135 -5.40 -7.27 19.73
C TRP A 135 -4.07 -7.56 19.04
N ALA A 136 -3.46 -6.57 18.38
CA ALA A 136 -2.19 -6.74 17.68
C ALA A 136 -1.07 -7.16 18.64
N ARG A 137 -1.01 -6.56 19.83
CA ARG A 137 -0.05 -6.95 20.87
C ARG A 137 -0.27 -8.39 21.34
N LYS A 138 -1.52 -8.77 21.64
CA LYS A 138 -1.83 -10.10 22.20
C LYS A 138 -1.76 -11.24 21.18
N LYS A 139 -2.19 -11.01 19.94
CA LYS A 139 -2.34 -12.05 18.91
C LYS A 139 -1.21 -12.08 17.90
N LEU A 140 -0.65 -10.93 17.56
CA LEU A 140 0.41 -10.82 16.55
C LEU A 140 1.78 -10.49 17.14
N ARG A 141 1.87 -10.22 18.46
CA ARG A 141 3.10 -9.71 19.11
C ARG A 141 3.65 -8.44 18.43
N LEU A 142 2.74 -7.62 17.88
CA LEU A 142 3.05 -6.35 17.24
C LEU A 142 2.70 -5.20 18.18
N THR A 143 3.63 -4.26 18.35
CA THR A 143 3.37 -2.99 19.02
C THR A 143 2.84 -2.00 18.00
N ILE A 144 1.63 -1.50 18.20
CA ILE A 144 1.09 -0.38 17.40
C ILE A 144 1.30 0.90 18.20
N GLU A 145 2.08 1.82 17.65
CA GLU A 145 2.30 3.15 18.21
C GLU A 145 1.40 4.16 17.49
N ILE A 146 0.50 4.79 18.25
CA ILE A 146 -0.44 5.77 17.72
C ILE A 146 0.21 7.15 17.73
N VAL A 147 0.54 7.66 16.55
CA VAL A 147 1.11 8.99 16.36
C VAL A 147 -0.04 9.99 16.23
N LYS A 148 -0.36 10.67 17.34
CA LYS A 148 -1.39 11.72 17.36
C LYS A 148 -0.84 13.03 16.79
N ARG A 149 -1.73 13.83 16.20
CA ARG A 149 -1.44 15.23 15.93
C ARG A 149 -1.46 15.97 17.27
N THR A 150 -0.46 16.80 17.56
CA THR A 150 -0.52 17.71 18.70
C THR A 150 -1.53 18.80 18.36
N ASP A 151 -2.63 18.87 19.12
CA ASP A 151 -3.74 19.80 18.86
C ASP A 151 -3.35 21.28 19.11
N ASP A 152 -2.20 21.52 19.76
CA ASP A 152 -1.71 22.85 20.15
C ASP A 152 -0.95 23.62 19.07
N VAL A 153 -0.73 23.04 17.88
CA VAL A 153 0.10 23.67 16.84
C VAL A 153 -0.73 24.08 15.63
N LYS A 154 -0.91 25.39 15.44
CA LYS A 154 -1.47 25.96 14.20
C LYS A 154 -0.48 25.78 13.05
N GLY A 155 -0.77 24.83 12.14
CA GLY A 155 0.02 24.64 10.92
C GLY A 155 0.13 23.18 10.47
N PHE A 156 0.91 22.96 9.41
CA PHE A 156 1.34 21.62 8.99
C PHE A 156 2.57 21.23 9.81
N VAL A 157 2.41 20.27 10.72
CA VAL A 157 3.52 19.67 11.48
C VAL A 157 3.77 18.29 10.90
N VAL A 158 5.02 18.06 10.47
CA VAL A 158 5.45 16.73 10.02
C VAL A 158 5.47 15.82 11.24
N LEU A 159 4.50 14.92 11.32
CA LEU A 159 4.51 13.85 12.33
C LEU A 159 5.60 12.85 11.97
N PRO A 160 6.56 12.55 12.88
CA PRO A 160 7.62 11.59 12.61
C PRO A 160 7.03 10.29 12.06
N ARG A 161 7.62 9.79 10.96
CA ARG A 161 7.26 8.53 10.27
C ARG A 161 5.92 8.51 9.51
N ARG A 162 4.87 9.20 9.97
CA ARG A 162 3.54 9.19 9.31
C ARG A 162 3.56 9.69 7.86
N TRP A 163 4.33 10.75 7.59
CA TRP A 163 4.44 11.32 6.25
C TRP A 163 4.99 10.34 5.20
N VAL A 164 5.66 9.26 5.61
CA VAL A 164 6.26 8.27 4.70
C VAL A 164 5.19 7.44 3.99
N VAL A 165 4.16 6.97 4.69
CA VAL A 165 3.05 6.23 4.07
C VAL A 165 2.17 7.15 3.25
N GLU A 166 1.92 8.38 3.71
CA GLU A 166 1.17 9.39 2.96
C GLU A 166 1.87 9.75 1.64
N ARG A 167 3.19 9.91 1.66
CA ARG A 167 4.01 10.09 0.46
C ARG A 167 3.89 8.90 -0.49
N THR A 168 3.88 7.68 0.05
CA THR A 168 3.73 6.46 -0.75
C THR A 168 2.35 6.40 -1.41
N LEU A 169 1.30 6.75 -0.67
CA LEU A 169 -0.06 6.89 -1.21
C LEU A 169 -0.12 7.97 -2.31
N SER A 170 0.61 9.08 -2.17
CA SER A 170 0.73 10.09 -3.23
C SER A 170 1.39 9.54 -4.49
N TRP A 171 2.50 8.78 -4.37
CA TRP A 171 3.12 8.12 -5.53
C TRP A 171 2.20 7.12 -6.22
N ILE A 172 1.44 6.35 -5.45
CA ILE A 172 0.42 5.43 -5.97
C ILE A 172 -0.65 6.22 -6.71
N PHE A 173 -1.16 7.30 -6.11
CA PHE A 173 -2.22 8.13 -6.68
C PHE A 173 -1.81 8.81 -8.00
N GLN A 174 -0.52 9.11 -8.20
CA GLN A 174 -0.02 9.67 -9.47
C GLN A 174 -0.10 8.70 -10.66
N ARG A 175 -0.39 7.41 -10.44
CA ARG A 175 -0.64 6.47 -11.54
C ARG A 175 -2.10 6.52 -11.96
N ARG A 176 -2.34 6.72 -13.27
CA ARG A 176 -3.69 6.86 -13.85
C ARG A 176 -4.67 5.77 -13.39
N ARG A 177 -4.25 4.51 -13.36
CA ARG A 177 -5.11 3.38 -12.91
C ARG A 177 -5.36 3.34 -11.39
N CYS A 178 -4.67 4.16 -10.62
CA CYS A 178 -4.80 4.24 -9.18
C CYS A 178 -5.40 5.58 -8.69
N VAL A 179 -5.78 6.52 -9.57
CA VAL A 179 -6.52 7.74 -9.17
C VAL A 179 -7.96 7.40 -8.77
N ARG A 180 -8.57 6.48 -9.50
CA ARG A 180 -9.91 5.92 -9.30
C ARG A 180 -9.79 4.40 -9.43
N ASP A 181 -10.61 3.66 -8.69
CA ASP A 181 -10.68 2.21 -8.87
C ASP A 181 -11.56 1.90 -10.08
N TYR A 182 -10.99 1.22 -11.07
CA TYR A 182 -11.66 0.78 -12.29
C TYR A 182 -11.89 -0.73 -12.32
N GLU A 183 -11.33 -1.45 -11.35
CA GLU A 183 -11.15 -2.89 -11.43
C GLU A 183 -12.35 -3.61 -10.79
N ARG A 184 -12.88 -4.61 -11.50
CA ARG A 184 -14.03 -5.39 -11.01
C ARG A 184 -13.74 -6.09 -9.70
N LEU A 185 -12.56 -6.69 -9.58
CA LEU A 185 -12.11 -7.43 -8.40
C LEU A 185 -11.19 -6.53 -7.53
N PRO A 186 -11.40 -6.47 -6.20
CA PRO A 186 -10.47 -5.78 -5.29
C PRO A 186 -9.01 -6.20 -5.48
N GLU A 187 -8.79 -7.48 -5.72
CA GLU A 187 -7.50 -8.12 -5.96
C GLU A 187 -6.78 -7.56 -7.19
N HIS A 188 -7.52 -7.27 -8.26
CA HIS A 188 -6.95 -6.61 -9.43
C HIS A 188 -6.51 -5.19 -9.11
N HIS A 189 -7.25 -4.48 -8.25
CA HIS A 189 -6.85 -3.14 -7.79
C HIS A 189 -5.60 -3.20 -6.90
N GLU A 190 -5.47 -4.23 -6.05
CA GLU A 190 -4.24 -4.52 -5.30
C GLU A 190 -3.04 -4.74 -6.23
N ALA A 191 -3.22 -5.54 -7.28
CA ALA A 191 -2.19 -5.76 -8.30
C ALA A 191 -1.78 -4.45 -8.99
N MET A 192 -2.73 -3.56 -9.32
CA MET A 192 -2.42 -2.24 -9.89
C MET A 192 -1.59 -1.37 -8.94
N VAL A 193 -1.85 -1.44 -7.63
CA VAL A 193 -1.02 -0.78 -6.61
C VAL A 193 0.39 -1.36 -6.59
N LYS A 194 0.55 -2.69 -6.64
CA LYS A 194 1.87 -3.34 -6.72
C LYS A 194 2.61 -2.94 -7.99
N TRP A 195 1.95 -2.90 -9.15
CA TRP A 195 2.53 -2.41 -10.41
C TRP A 195 3.01 -0.96 -10.33
N SER A 196 2.27 -0.09 -9.63
CA SER A 196 2.72 1.28 -9.36
C SER A 196 4.08 1.30 -8.65
N MET A 197 4.23 0.47 -7.62
CA MET A 197 5.44 0.36 -6.81
C MET A 197 6.58 -0.30 -7.57
N ILE A 198 6.32 -1.35 -8.35
CA ILE A 198 7.28 -1.96 -9.28
C ILE A 198 7.89 -0.88 -10.18
N MET A 199 7.06 -0.12 -10.89
CA MET A 199 7.53 0.95 -11.79
C MET A 199 8.32 2.06 -11.07
N LEU A 200 8.02 2.33 -9.81
CA LEU A 200 8.75 3.30 -9.01
C LEU A 200 10.13 2.75 -8.60
N MET A 201 10.18 1.52 -8.10
CA MET A 201 11.41 0.86 -7.66
C MET A 201 12.36 0.60 -8.82
N SER A 202 11.86 0.15 -9.97
CA SER A 202 12.67 -0.05 -11.18
C SER A 202 13.37 1.25 -11.62
N ARG A 203 12.66 2.40 -11.57
CA ARG A 203 13.27 3.70 -11.90
C ARG A 203 14.32 4.13 -10.88
N ARG A 204 14.09 3.89 -9.59
CA ARG A 204 15.09 4.20 -8.54
C ARG A 204 16.39 3.42 -8.76
N LEU A 205 16.28 2.13 -9.03
CA LEU A 205 17.43 1.25 -9.28
C LEU A 205 18.19 1.62 -10.56
N ALA A 206 17.48 1.99 -11.63
CA ALA A 206 18.11 2.49 -12.85
C ALA A 206 18.91 3.78 -12.58
N GLY A 207 18.31 4.75 -11.87
CA GLY A 207 18.98 6.01 -11.53
C GLY A 207 20.18 5.86 -10.60
N THR A 208 20.17 4.86 -9.70
CA THR A 208 21.34 4.58 -8.83
C THR A 208 22.51 3.98 -9.61
N LYS A 209 22.23 3.15 -10.62
CA LYS A 209 23.27 2.60 -11.50
C LYS A 209 23.95 3.68 -12.33
N ASP A 210 23.18 4.64 -12.85
CA ASP A 210 23.73 5.76 -13.61
C ASP A 210 24.61 6.68 -12.74
N ALA A 211 24.24 6.89 -11.47
CA ALA A 211 25.05 7.67 -10.53
C ALA A 211 26.38 6.99 -10.14
N LYS A 212 26.44 5.65 -10.16
CA LYS A 212 27.66 4.88 -9.89
C LYS A 212 28.62 4.83 -11.09
N HIS A 213 28.13 4.93 -12.33
CA HIS A 213 28.97 4.94 -13.55
C HIS A 213 29.50 6.34 -13.93
N ARG A 214 29.03 7.40 -13.26
CA ARG A 214 29.47 8.79 -13.47
C ARG A 214 30.59 9.23 -12.51
N LYS A 215 31.14 8.32 -11.71
CA LYS A 215 32.30 8.53 -10.84
C LYS A 215 33.46 7.70 -11.33
#